data_AF-A0A1E3B7U2-F1
#
_entry.id   AF-A0A1E3B7U2-F1
#
_cell.length_a   1.000
_cell.length_b   1.000
_cell.length_c   1.000
_cell.angle_alpha   90.00
_cell.angle_beta   90.00
_cell.angle_gamma   90.00
#
_symmetry.space_group_name_H-M   'P 1'
#
loop_
_entity.id
_entity.type
_entity.pdbx_description
1 polymer ?
#
loop_
_entity_poly.entity_id
_entity_poly.type
_entity_poly.pdbx_seq_one_letter_code
_entity_poly.pdbx_strand_id
1 'polypeptide(L)'
;MPLYRANIRYTEDEAYAQHGRNIETLVQEKLGEKGGSNFTHMISTRSYPPTHTLGFQAPDNVSLEDLQSVELADGIVIGVQSVSG
;
A
#
# COMPACT_ATOMS: atom_id res chain seq x y z
N MET A 1 4.78 -1.22 -18.09
CA MET A 1 4.66 -1.25 -16.62
C MET A 1 3.94 0.00 -16.14
N PRO A 2 2.62 -0.09 -15.90
CA PRO A 2 1.81 1.03 -15.45
C PRO A 2 2.22 1.45 -14.05
N LEU A 3 2.00 2.73 -13.74
CA LEU A 3 2.29 3.31 -12.44
C LEU A 3 1.01 3.28 -11.59
N TYR A 4 1.17 2.90 -10.33
CA TYR A 4 0.10 2.83 -9.35
C TYR A 4 0.47 3.61 -8.09
N ARG A 5 -0.56 3.99 -7.33
CA ARG A 5 -0.44 4.60 -6.01
C ARG A 5 -1.25 3.78 -5.01
N ALA A 6 -0.60 3.39 -3.93
CA ALA A 6 -1.23 2.76 -2.77
C ALA A 6 -1.47 3.82 -1.69
N ASN A 7 -2.66 3.81 -1.09
CA ASN A 7 -3.03 4.57 0.09
C ASN A 7 -3.35 3.60 1.22
N ILE A 8 -2.70 3.76 2.37
CA ILE A 8 -2.80 2.83 3.49
C ILE A 8 -3.34 3.57 4.70
N ARG A 9 -4.38 3.00 5.32
CA ARG A 9 -5.08 3.57 6.47
C ARG A 9 -5.29 2.51 7.54
N TYR A 10 -5.21 2.93 8.79
CA TYR A 10 -5.57 2.11 9.94
C TYR A 10 -7.03 2.39 10.29
N THR A 11 -7.80 1.34 10.56
CA THR A 11 -9.19 1.48 11.00
C THR A 11 -9.30 1.75 12.50
N GLU A 12 -8.27 1.40 13.26
CA GLU A 12 -8.18 1.53 14.71
C GLU A 12 -6.75 1.83 15.16
N ASP A 13 -6.61 2.43 16.35
CA ASP A 13 -5.31 2.87 16.89
C ASP A 13 -4.41 1.67 17.22
N GLU A 14 -5.01 0.55 17.63
CA GLU A 14 -4.34 -0.71 17.93
C GLU A 14 -3.60 -1.27 16.72
N ALA A 15 -4.20 -1.17 15.52
CA ALA A 15 -3.56 -1.62 14.29
C ALA A 15 -2.30 -0.80 13.98
N TYR A 16 -2.34 0.51 14.27
CA TYR A 16 -1.15 1.36 14.15
C TYR A 16 -0.10 1.00 15.21
N ALA A 17 -0.49 0.77 16.45
CA ALA A 17 0.43 0.36 17.51
C ALA A 17 1.15 -0.96 17.20
N GLN A 18 0.45 -1.92 16.59
CA GLN A 18 0.99 -3.23 16.25
C GLN A 18 1.84 -3.23 14.97
N HIS A 19 1.40 -2.54 13.92
CA HIS A 19 1.98 -2.67 12.58
C HIS A 19 2.69 -1.42 12.08
N GLY A 20 2.48 -0.26 12.70
CA GLY A 20 2.96 1.05 12.22
C GLY A 20 4.47 1.12 12.00
N ARG A 21 5.26 0.39 12.80
CA ARG A 21 6.72 0.36 12.66
C ARG A 21 7.21 -0.36 11.40
N ASN A 22 6.46 -1.34 10.91
CA ASN A 22 6.86 -2.22 9.80
C ASN A 22 5.92 -2.10 8.59
N ILE A 23 5.05 -1.08 8.56
CA ILE A 23 4.00 -0.97 7.54
C ILE A 23 4.55 -0.85 6.13
N GLU A 24 5.66 -0.13 5.94
CA GLU A 24 6.28 0.02 4.61
C GLU A 24 6.76 -1.32 4.06
N THR A 25 7.46 -2.12 4.88
CA THR A 25 7.89 -3.47 4.52
C THR A 25 6.70 -4.36 4.20
N LEU A 26 5.68 -4.39 5.07
CA LEU A 26 4.48 -5.22 4.86
C LEU A 26 3.77 -4.90 3.54
N VAL A 27 3.60 -3.61 3.23
CA VAL A 27 2.94 -3.16 2.00
C VAL A 27 3.76 -3.54 0.77
N GLN A 28 5.08 -3.35 0.81
CA GLN A 28 5.96 -3.70 -0.30
C GLN A 28 6.00 -5.22 -0.54
N GLU A 29 6.04 -6.03 0.52
CA GLU A 29 5.98 -7.48 0.42
C GLU A 29 4.65 -7.93 -0.22
N LYS A 30 3.52 -7.45 0.30
CA LYS A 30 2.19 -7.85 -0.18
C LYS A 30 1.87 -7.40 -1.59
N LEU A 31 2.29 -6.20 -1.98
CA LEU A 31 2.19 -5.76 -3.38
C LEU A 31 3.21 -6.51 -4.25
N GLY A 32 4.39 -6.84 -3.73
CA GLY A 32 5.42 -7.62 -4.41
C GLY A 32 4.97 -9.04 -4.75
N GLU A 33 4.21 -9.70 -3.86
CA GLU A 33 3.55 -10.99 -4.12
C GLU A 33 2.61 -10.92 -5.34
N LYS A 34 2.06 -9.75 -5.66
CA LYS A 34 1.23 -9.48 -6.85
C LYS A 34 2.01 -8.95 -8.06
N GLY A 35 3.33 -8.85 -7.99
CA GLY A 35 4.19 -8.33 -9.06
C GLY A 35 4.52 -6.84 -8.95
N GLY A 36 4.19 -6.19 -7.84
CA GLY A 36 4.59 -4.82 -7.54
C GLY A 36 6.11 -4.68 -7.43
N SER A 37 6.66 -3.60 -7.98
CA SER A 37 8.10 -3.31 -8.00
C SER A 37 8.36 -1.80 -8.12
N ASN A 38 9.63 -1.38 -8.07
CA ASN A 38 10.05 0.02 -8.20
C ASN A 38 9.31 0.96 -7.24
N PHE A 39 9.20 0.53 -5.97
CA PHE A 39 8.51 1.27 -4.92
C PHE A 39 9.20 2.60 -4.62
N THR A 40 8.42 3.67 -4.51
CA THR A 40 8.91 4.94 -3.96
C THR A 40 8.97 4.85 -2.43
N HIS A 41 9.69 5.77 -1.81
CA HIS A 41 9.60 5.96 -0.36
C HIS A 41 8.16 6.25 0.08
N MET A 42 7.78 5.65 1.20
CA MET A 42 6.50 5.91 1.84
C MET A 42 6.45 7.32 2.45
N ILE A 43 5.37 8.05 2.16
CA ILE A 43 5.08 9.36 2.74
C ILE A 43 3.90 9.21 3.70
N SER A 44 3.98 9.89 4.85
CA SER A 44 3.00 9.81 5.93
C SER A 44 2.39 11.18 6.22
N THR A 45 1.10 11.23 6.47
CA THR A 45 0.44 12.43 7.01
C THR A 45 0.87 12.72 8.45
N ARG A 46 0.71 13.96 8.91
CA ARG A 46 0.96 14.37 10.30
C ARG A 46 -0.27 14.18 11.21
N SER A 47 -1.03 13.10 10.99
CA SER A 47 -2.23 12.74 11.78
C SER A 47 -1.98 11.48 12.61
N TYR A 48 -2.90 11.18 13.54
CA TYR A 48 -2.87 9.96 14.34
C TYR A 48 -4.24 9.26 14.26
N PRO A 49 -4.30 7.99 13.80
CA PRO A 49 -3.20 7.25 13.16
C PRO A 49 -2.87 7.86 11.79
N PRO A 50 -1.60 7.79 11.33
CA PRO A 50 -1.22 8.39 10.07
C PRO A 50 -1.83 7.63 8.89
N THR A 51 -2.18 8.36 7.82
CA THR A 51 -2.35 7.76 6.49
C THR A 51 -1.01 7.73 5.77
N HIS A 52 -0.72 6.61 5.09
CA HIS A 52 0.49 6.43 4.31
C HIS A 52 0.21 6.37 2.81
N THR A 53 1.18 6.75 2.00
CA THR A 53 1.10 6.65 0.55
C THR A 53 2.45 6.28 -0.04
N LEU A 54 2.45 5.38 -1.02
CA LEU A 54 3.62 5.07 -1.84
C LEU A 54 3.21 4.84 -3.29
N GLY A 55 4.13 5.07 -4.22
CA GLY A 55 4.01 4.72 -5.63
C GLY A 55 4.75 3.42 -5.93
N PHE A 56 4.27 2.68 -6.93
CA PHE A 56 4.92 1.47 -7.42
C PHE A 56 4.52 1.16 -8.86
N GLN A 57 5.22 0.24 -9.51
CA GLN A 57 4.91 -0.25 -10.84
C GLN A 57 4.50 -1.72 -10.78
N ALA A 58 3.63 -2.15 -11.70
CA ALA A 58 3.33 -3.56 -11.90
C ALA A 58 3.43 -3.93 -13.41
N PRO A 59 3.63 -5.21 -13.76
CA PRO A 59 3.53 -5.67 -15.14
C PRO A 59 2.14 -5.43 -15.74
N ASP A 60 2.06 -5.25 -17.06
CA ASP A 60 0.80 -4.99 -17.77
C ASP A 60 -0.19 -6.18 -17.72
N ASN A 61 0.27 -7.38 -17.35
CA ASN A 61 -0.56 -8.57 -17.14
C ASN A 61 -1.16 -8.67 -15.73
N VAL A 62 -0.82 -7.77 -14.81
CA VAL A 62 -1.41 -7.69 -13.47
C VAL A 62 -2.56 -6.69 -13.52
N SER A 63 -3.76 -7.14 -13.20
CA SER A 63 -4.94 -6.27 -13.22
C SER A 63 -4.97 -5.32 -12.02
N LEU A 64 -5.66 -4.18 -12.16
CA LEU A 64 -5.89 -3.28 -11.02
C LEU A 64 -6.69 -3.99 -9.91
N GLU A 65 -7.65 -4.86 -10.28
CA GLU A 65 -8.45 -5.62 -9.33
C GLU A 65 -7.58 -6.56 -8.49
N ASP A 66 -6.58 -7.23 -9.08
CA ASP A 66 -5.64 -8.09 -8.35
C ASP A 66 -4.78 -7.31 -7.34
N LEU A 67 -4.43 -6.07 -7.66
CA LEU A 67 -3.69 -5.18 -6.77
C LEU A 67 -4.60 -4.64 -5.65
N GLN A 68 -5.87 -4.39 -5.95
CA GLN A 68 -6.88 -3.95 -4.99
C GLN A 68 -7.34 -5.08 -4.06
N SER A 69 -7.17 -6.34 -4.47
CA SER A 69 -7.50 -7.52 -3.65
C SER A 69 -6.46 -7.81 -2.56
N VAL A 70 -5.43 -6.97 -2.40
CA VAL A 70 -4.36 -7.20 -1.42
C VAL A 70 -4.88 -6.95 -0.01
N GLU A 71 -4.66 -7.93 0.86
CA GLU A 71 -4.91 -7.82 2.30
C GLU A 71 -3.56 -7.68 3.02
N LEU A 72 -3.49 -6.77 4.00
CA LEU A 72 -2.25 -6.48 4.73
C LEU A 72 -2.23 -7.20 6.07
N ALA A 73 -3.01 -6.70 7.02
CA ALA A 73 -3.23 -7.26 8.35
C ALA A 73 -4.57 -6.73 8.88
N ASP A 74 -5.08 -7.37 9.93
CA ASP A 74 -6.30 -6.92 10.59
C ASP A 74 -6.18 -5.44 11.00
N GLY A 75 -7.26 -4.69 10.73
CA GLY A 75 -7.33 -3.27 11.03
C GLY A 75 -6.54 -2.35 10.08
N ILE A 76 -6.03 -2.87 8.95
CA ILE A 76 -5.33 -2.08 7.92
C ILE A 76 -6.03 -2.20 6.56
N VAL A 77 -6.37 -1.07 5.98
CA VAL A 77 -6.98 -0.97 4.65
C VAL A 77 -5.98 -0.39 3.67
N ILE A 78 -5.87 -1.03 2.50
CA ILE A 78 -5.12 -0.53 1.35
C ILE A 78 -6.08 -0.17 0.20
N GLY A 79 -5.88 0.99 -0.38
CA GLY A 79 -6.52 1.40 -1.63
C GLY A 79 -5.48 1.58 -2.72
N VAL A 80 -5.63 0.88 -3.85
CA VAL A 80 -4.74 1.02 -5.02
C VAL A 80 -5.48 1.71 -6.15
N GLN A 81 -4.81 2.64 -6.82
CA GLN A 81 -5.32 3.32 -8.01
C GLN A 81 -4.23 3.48 -9.05
N SER A 82 -4.61 3.43 -10.33
CA SER A 82 -3.73 3.78 -11.45
C SER A 82 -3.37 5.26 -11.40
N VAL A 83 -2.12 5.60 -11.67
CA VAL A 83 -1.69 6.98 -11.86
C VAL A 83 -1.74 7.26 -13.36
N SER A 84 -2.81 7.92 -13.81
CA SER A 84 -2.85 8.50 -15.14
C SER A 84 -1.93 9.71 -15.18
N GLY A 85 -0.94 9.70 -16.08
CA GLY A 85 -0.14 10.88 -16.42
C GLY A 85 -0.91 11.84 -17.29
#